data_AF-A0A376CZY1-F1
#
_entry.id   AF-A0A376CZY1-F1
#
_cell.length_a   1.000
_cell.length_b   1.000
_cell.length_c   1.000
_cell.angle_alpha   90.00
_cell.angle_beta   90.00
_cell.angle_gamma   90.00
#
_symmetry.space_group_name_H-M   'P 1'
#
loop_
_entity.id
_entity.type
_entity.pdbx_description
1 polymer ?
#
loop_
_entity_poly.entity_id
_entity_poly.type
_entity_poly.pdbx_seq_one_letter_code
_entity_poly.pdbx_strand_id
1 'polypeptide(L)'
;MNFSASQRRGFALLLAAVTAVVLVVTLKLQGVILAILVCGALWLIAGTRPDASEQSALRASIALTVEDITDVIQDYTTFATSEDSDALADRTLHRPALVDVDCTNPSIEAFHYEMHGAQRFLRRLTARVNAPDVETSELESLLKVADERAAELKESWLAARRAALALGTDYK
;
A
#
# COMPACT_ATOMS: atom_id res chain seq x y z
N MET A 1 34.11 -3.14 -6.05
CA MET A 1 33.82 -4.59 -6.11
C MET A 1 32.55 -4.83 -5.29
N ASN A 2 31.40 -5.04 -5.94
CA ASN A 2 30.14 -5.30 -5.25
C ASN A 2 30.03 -6.81 -4.96
N PHE A 3 30.19 -7.18 -3.69
CA PHE A 3 29.98 -8.55 -3.23
C PHE A 3 28.48 -8.86 -3.18
N SER A 4 28.07 -10.00 -3.76
CA SER A 4 26.71 -10.54 -3.67
C SER A 4 26.28 -10.73 -2.22
N ALA A 5 24.98 -10.64 -1.92
CA ALA A 5 24.43 -10.82 -0.57
C ALA A 5 24.85 -12.16 0.09
N SER A 6 25.00 -13.23 -0.71
CA SER A 6 25.49 -14.52 -0.22
C SER A 6 26.98 -14.49 0.12
N GLN A 7 27.79 -13.80 -0.69
CA GLN A 7 29.22 -13.60 -0.43
C GLN A 7 29.45 -12.73 0.81
N ARG A 8 28.64 -11.69 1.03
CA ARG A 8 28.70 -10.85 2.23
C ARG A 8 28.39 -11.67 3.50
N ARG A 9 27.38 -12.54 3.46
CA ARG A 9 27.08 -13.48 4.55
C ARG A 9 28.21 -14.46 4.81
N GLY A 10 28.78 -15.03 3.74
CA GLY A 10 29.93 -15.94 3.84
C GLY A 10 31.14 -15.26 4.49
N PHE A 11 31.50 -14.06 4.05
CA PHE A 11 32.59 -13.27 4.63
C PHE A 11 32.34 -12.90 6.08
N ALA A 12 31.12 -12.46 6.43
CA ALA A 12 30.77 -12.11 7.81
C ALA A 12 30.87 -13.31 8.76
N LEU A 13 30.42 -14.50 8.33
CA LEU A 13 30.55 -15.74 9.11
C LEU A 13 32.01 -16.15 9.29
N LEU A 14 32.82 -16.01 8.25
CA LEU A 14 34.26 -16.32 8.29
C LEU A 14 34.99 -15.38 9.27
N LEU A 15 34.69 -14.08 9.21
CA LEU A 15 35.24 -13.08 10.12
C LEU A 15 34.84 -13.33 11.57
N ALA A 16 33.57 -13.66 11.82
CA ALA A 16 33.08 -14.01 13.16
C ALA A 16 33.78 -15.26 13.71
N ALA A 17 33.94 -16.30 12.88
CA ALA A 17 34.62 -17.53 13.26
C ALA A 17 36.10 -17.31 13.59
N VAL A 18 36.81 -16.53 12.76
CA VAL A 18 38.22 -16.18 13.00
C VAL A 18 38.36 -15.36 14.29
N THR A 19 37.46 -14.40 14.51
CA THR A 19 37.49 -13.56 15.73
C THR A 19 37.23 -14.40 16.98
N ALA A 20 36.30 -15.35 16.92
CA ALA A 20 36.03 -16.28 18.02
C ALA A 20 37.23 -17.18 18.34
N VAL A 21 37.92 -17.71 17.32
CA VAL A 21 39.12 -18.54 17.50
C VAL A 21 40.27 -17.72 18.12
N VAL A 22 40.49 -16.50 17.64
CA VAL A 22 41.52 -15.60 18.20
C VAL A 22 41.24 -15.28 19.67
N LEU A 23 39.99 -14.95 20.03
CA LEU A 23 39.56 -14.67 21.40
C LEU A 23 39.79 -15.86 22.35
N VAL A 24 39.48 -17.08 21.90
CA VAL A 24 39.65 -18.32 22.68
C VAL A 24 41.13 -18.62 22.91
N VAL A 25 41.98 -18.41 21.90
CA VAL A 25 43.42 -18.67 21.98
C VAL A 25 44.14 -17.63 22.85
N THR A 26 43.73 -16.35 22.82
CA THR A 26 44.45 -15.29 23.53
C THR A 26 44.02 -15.09 25.00
N LEU A 27 42.76 -15.37 25.37
CA LEU A 27 42.22 -15.03 26.71
C LEU A 27 41.79 -16.23 27.60
N LYS A 28 41.91 -17.49 27.14
CA LYS A 28 41.40 -18.68 27.86
C LYS A 28 39.90 -18.53 28.23
N LEU A 29 39.50 -18.81 29.49
CA LEU A 29 38.11 -18.93 29.93
C LEU A 29 37.27 -17.65 29.68
N GLN A 30 37.89 -16.48 29.78
CA GLN A 30 37.22 -15.19 29.58
C GLN A 30 36.86 -14.95 28.10
N GLY A 31 37.67 -15.44 27.16
CA GLY A 31 37.41 -15.36 25.72
C GLY A 31 36.20 -16.19 25.29
N VAL A 32 35.99 -17.34 25.94
CA VAL A 32 34.82 -18.22 25.67
C VAL A 32 33.51 -17.54 26.08
N ILE A 33 33.49 -16.88 27.24
CA ILE A 33 32.31 -16.14 27.72
C ILE A 33 31.94 -15.02 26.75
N LEU A 34 32.95 -14.29 26.26
CA LEU A 34 32.77 -13.19 25.30
C LEU A 34 32.28 -13.69 23.94
N ALA A 35 32.81 -14.81 23.45
CA ALA A 35 32.37 -15.43 22.21
C ALA A 35 30.91 -15.92 22.27
N ILE A 36 30.49 -16.52 23.39
CA ILE A 36 29.09 -16.94 23.61
C ILE A 36 28.16 -15.71 23.63
N LEU A 37 28.58 -14.63 24.30
CA LEU A 37 27.81 -13.38 24.32
C LEU A 37 27.64 -12.77 22.93
N VAL A 38 28.71 -12.72 22.13
CA VAL A 38 28.67 -12.18 20.75
C VAL A 38 27.81 -13.07 19.85
N CYS A 39 27.96 -14.40 19.91
CA CYS A 39 27.12 -15.32 19.15
C CYS A 39 25.65 -15.24 19.56
N GLY A 40 25.36 -15.13 20.86
CA GLY A 40 24.00 -14.94 21.37
C GLY A 40 23.38 -13.62 20.90
N ALA A 41 24.13 -12.53 20.97
CA ALA A 41 23.70 -11.23 20.45
C ALA A 41 23.46 -11.27 18.94
N LEU A 42 24.38 -11.86 18.16
CA LEU A 42 24.22 -12.04 16.72
C LEU A 42 23.02 -12.92 16.37
N TRP A 43 22.74 -13.95 17.16
CA TRP A 43 21.58 -14.82 16.95
C TRP A 43 20.26 -14.09 17.24
N LEU A 44 20.21 -13.31 18.30
CA LEU A 44 19.06 -12.45 18.61
C LEU A 44 18.82 -11.40 17.50
N ILE A 45 19.87 -10.75 17.02
CA ILE A 45 19.81 -9.76 15.93
C ILE A 45 19.45 -10.42 14.58
N ALA A 46 19.95 -11.62 14.31
CA ALA A 46 19.57 -12.38 13.11
C ALA A 46 18.11 -12.88 13.16
N GLY A 47 17.54 -13.03 14.35
CA GLY A 47 16.13 -13.35 14.57
C GLY A 47 15.19 -12.20 14.20
N THR A 48 15.65 -10.95 14.35
CA THR A 48 14.94 -9.75 13.87
C THR A 48 15.22 -9.57 12.37
N ARG A 49 14.39 -10.15 11.49
CA ARG A 49 14.43 -9.86 10.04
C ARG A 49 13.80 -8.48 9.79
N PRO A 50 14.58 -7.41 9.59
CA PRO A 50 14.04 -6.04 9.48
C PRO A 50 13.16 -5.92 8.24
N ASP A 51 13.58 -6.53 7.14
CA ASP A 51 12.86 -6.55 5.87
C ASP A 51 11.45 -7.15 6.01
N ALA A 52 11.29 -8.19 6.84
CA ALA A 52 9.98 -8.81 7.06
C ALA A 52 9.03 -7.88 7.83
N SER A 53 9.55 -7.15 8.82
CA SER A 53 8.75 -6.15 9.55
C SER A 53 8.39 -4.96 8.67
N GLU A 54 9.32 -4.46 7.85
CA GLU A 54 9.09 -3.35 6.94
C GLU A 54 8.09 -3.69 5.85
N GLN A 55 8.23 -4.85 5.20
CA GLN A 55 7.25 -5.32 4.23
C GLN A 55 5.87 -5.51 4.86
N SER A 56 5.78 -5.96 6.11
CA SER A 56 4.49 -6.08 6.80
C SER A 56 3.84 -4.71 7.04
N ALA A 57 4.64 -3.70 7.39
CA ALA A 57 4.17 -2.33 7.57
C ALA A 57 3.70 -1.72 6.25
N LEU A 58 4.47 -1.89 5.16
CA LEU A 58 4.08 -1.42 3.83
C LEU A 58 2.79 -2.08 3.33
N ARG A 59 2.63 -3.39 3.54
CA ARG A 59 1.37 -4.08 3.20
C ARG A 59 0.19 -3.53 4.00
N ALA A 60 0.38 -3.20 5.27
CA ALA A 60 -0.66 -2.57 6.09
C ALA A 60 -0.99 -1.15 5.59
N SER A 61 0.01 -0.35 5.22
CA SER A 61 -0.21 0.96 4.60
C SER A 61 -0.98 0.86 3.29
N ILE A 62 -0.61 -0.08 2.42
CA ILE A 62 -1.34 -0.31 1.16
C ILE A 62 -2.79 -0.75 1.44
N ALA A 63 -3.02 -1.59 2.46
CA ALA A 63 -4.37 -2.00 2.83
C ALA A 63 -5.24 -0.81 3.27
N LEU A 64 -4.68 0.16 4.00
CA LEU A 64 -5.40 1.40 4.35
C LEU A 64 -5.74 2.23 3.11
N THR A 65 -4.80 2.41 2.19
CA THR A 65 -5.06 3.13 0.93
C THR A 65 -6.10 2.41 0.06
N VAL A 66 -6.13 1.07 0.09
CA VAL A 66 -7.17 0.28 -0.58
C VAL A 66 -8.55 0.52 0.03
N GLU A 67 -8.62 0.65 1.35
CA GLU A 67 -9.85 1.02 2.05
C GLU A 67 -10.33 2.40 1.59
N ASP A 68 -9.45 3.40 1.54
CA ASP A 68 -9.79 4.76 1.09
C ASP A 68 -10.39 4.77 -0.34
N ILE A 69 -9.84 3.96 -1.26
CA ILE A 69 -10.38 3.82 -2.62
C ILE A 69 -11.75 3.13 -2.58
N THR A 70 -11.87 2.08 -1.78
CA THR A 70 -13.10 1.27 -1.67
C THR A 70 -14.23 2.09 -1.08
N ASP A 71 -13.95 2.94 -0.10
CA ASP A 71 -14.91 3.85 0.52
C ASP A 71 -15.51 4.81 -0.51
N VAL A 72 -14.71 5.43 -1.38
CA VAL A 72 -15.24 6.32 -2.43
C VAL A 72 -16.12 5.57 -3.43
N ILE A 73 -15.74 4.36 -3.81
CA ILE A 73 -16.55 3.51 -4.69
C ILE A 73 -17.87 3.13 -4.00
N GLN A 74 -17.83 2.85 -2.70
CA GLN A 74 -18.99 2.48 -1.91
C GLN A 74 -19.92 3.67 -1.68
N ASP A 75 -19.38 4.86 -1.46
CA ASP A 75 -20.14 6.12 -1.37
C ASP A 75 -20.93 6.36 -2.66
N TYR A 76 -20.28 6.20 -3.82
CA TYR A 76 -20.96 6.32 -5.10
C TYR A 76 -22.01 5.22 -5.29
N THR A 77 -21.68 3.97 -4.98
CA THR A 77 -22.62 2.85 -5.10
C THR A 77 -23.86 3.08 -4.23
N THR A 78 -23.66 3.51 -2.98
CA THR A 78 -24.73 3.88 -2.06
C THR A 78 -25.58 5.00 -2.64
N PHE A 79 -24.96 6.07 -3.13
CA PHE A 79 -25.68 7.16 -3.81
C PHE A 79 -26.50 6.68 -5.03
N ALA A 80 -25.92 5.81 -5.86
CA ALA A 80 -26.54 5.36 -7.10
C ALA A 80 -27.67 4.34 -6.87
N THR A 81 -27.52 3.41 -5.92
CA THR A 81 -28.41 2.25 -5.79
C THR A 81 -29.22 2.18 -4.50
N SER A 82 -28.90 2.97 -3.47
CA SER A 82 -29.61 2.91 -2.19
C SER A 82 -31.10 3.23 -2.33
N GLU A 83 -31.92 2.53 -1.55
CA GLU A 83 -33.37 2.78 -1.42
C GLU A 83 -33.69 3.75 -0.29
N ASP A 84 -32.67 4.22 0.44
CA ASP A 84 -32.83 5.21 1.49
C ASP A 84 -33.42 6.53 0.95
N SER A 85 -34.30 7.15 1.72
CA SER A 85 -35.04 8.33 1.29
C SER A 85 -34.12 9.50 0.96
N ASP A 86 -33.04 9.65 1.72
CA ASP A 86 -32.09 10.75 1.55
C ASP A 86 -31.24 10.55 0.30
N ALA A 87 -30.75 9.33 0.06
CA ALA A 87 -30.02 8.98 -1.16
C ALA A 87 -30.91 9.09 -2.41
N LEU A 88 -32.17 8.66 -2.31
CA LEU A 88 -33.16 8.80 -3.37
C LEU A 88 -33.44 10.27 -3.70
N ALA A 89 -33.63 11.12 -2.68
CA ALA A 89 -33.81 12.55 -2.86
C ALA A 89 -32.56 13.20 -3.47
N ASP A 90 -31.36 12.88 -2.99
CA ASP A 90 -30.11 13.44 -3.52
C ASP A 90 -29.92 13.05 -5.00
N ARG A 91 -30.16 11.78 -5.38
CA ARG A 91 -30.01 11.34 -6.78
C ARG A 91 -31.11 11.85 -7.71
N THR A 92 -32.29 12.21 -7.21
CA THR A 92 -33.42 12.62 -8.08
C THR A 92 -33.61 14.13 -8.13
N LEU A 93 -33.45 14.82 -7.00
CA LEU A 93 -33.77 16.25 -6.86
C LEU A 93 -32.54 17.14 -6.89
N HIS A 94 -31.37 16.63 -6.49
CA HIS A 94 -30.18 17.48 -6.30
C HIS A 94 -29.07 17.19 -7.30
N ARG A 95 -28.76 15.92 -7.56
CA ARG A 95 -27.61 15.51 -8.38
C ARG A 95 -27.93 14.37 -9.37
N PRO A 96 -29.03 14.42 -10.13
CA PRO A 96 -29.36 13.36 -11.08
C PRO A 96 -28.28 13.13 -12.16
N ALA A 97 -27.53 14.18 -12.52
CA ALA A 97 -26.44 14.09 -13.49
C ALA A 97 -25.32 13.08 -13.13
N LEU A 98 -25.12 12.76 -11.84
CA LEU A 98 -24.07 11.81 -11.44
C LEU A 98 -24.35 10.36 -11.86
N VAL A 99 -25.62 9.98 -11.95
CA VAL A 99 -26.03 8.62 -12.32
C VAL A 99 -26.17 8.48 -13.83
N ASP A 100 -26.30 9.60 -14.55
CA ASP A 100 -26.34 9.61 -16.01
C ASP A 100 -24.93 9.43 -16.58
N VAL A 101 -24.71 8.27 -17.20
CA VAL A 101 -23.44 7.89 -17.82
C VAL A 101 -23.19 8.69 -19.11
N ASP A 102 -24.24 9.21 -19.73
CA ASP A 102 -24.16 9.98 -20.98
C ASP A 102 -24.00 11.50 -20.72
N CYS A 103 -23.86 11.92 -19.46
CA CYS A 103 -23.66 13.32 -19.11
C CYS A 103 -22.33 13.85 -19.67
N THR A 104 -22.40 14.92 -20.47
CA THR A 104 -21.23 15.55 -21.12
C THR A 104 -20.44 16.49 -20.20
N ASN A 105 -20.76 16.54 -18.90
CA ASN A 105 -20.02 17.37 -17.97
C ASN A 105 -18.63 16.75 -17.71
N PRO A 106 -17.53 17.50 -17.96
CA PRO A 106 -16.18 16.95 -17.91
C PRO A 106 -15.79 16.43 -16.52
N SER A 107 -16.31 17.02 -15.44
CA SER A 107 -16.01 16.57 -14.07
C SER A 107 -16.70 15.25 -13.74
N ILE A 108 -17.92 15.04 -14.26
CA ILE A 108 -18.69 13.81 -14.04
C ILE A 108 -18.09 12.68 -14.87
N GLU A 109 -17.78 12.95 -16.15
CA GLU A 109 -17.09 11.99 -17.03
C GLU A 109 -15.73 11.57 -16.45
N ALA A 110 -14.93 12.53 -15.97
CA ALA A 110 -13.64 12.24 -15.35
C ALA A 110 -13.76 11.35 -14.11
N PHE A 111 -14.77 11.57 -13.27
CA PHE A 111 -15.01 10.70 -12.12
C PHE A 111 -15.35 9.27 -12.53
N HIS A 112 -16.26 9.06 -13.49
CA HIS A 112 -16.59 7.72 -13.98
C HIS A 112 -15.38 7.01 -14.57
N TYR A 113 -14.54 7.76 -15.30
CA TYR A 113 -13.28 7.24 -15.84
C TYR A 113 -12.32 6.79 -14.73
N GLU A 114 -12.06 7.65 -13.73
CA GLU A 114 -11.17 7.32 -12.62
C GLU A 114 -11.72 6.19 -11.74
N MET A 115 -13.04 6.15 -11.51
CA MET A 115 -13.69 5.07 -10.76
C MET A 115 -13.47 3.71 -11.45
N HIS A 116 -13.69 3.62 -12.77
CA HIS A 116 -13.44 2.40 -13.52
C HIS A 116 -11.95 2.04 -13.56
N GLY A 117 -11.07 3.04 -13.62
CA GLY A 117 -9.62 2.88 -13.49
C GLY A 117 -9.22 2.27 -12.15
N ALA A 118 -9.73 2.83 -11.06
CA ALA A 118 -9.49 2.40 -9.68
C ALA A 118 -9.98 0.96 -9.44
N GLN A 119 -11.18 0.60 -9.90
CA GLN A 119 -11.68 -0.79 -9.82
C GLN A 119 -10.75 -1.80 -10.51
N ARG A 120 -10.23 -1.44 -11.71
CA ARG A 120 -9.27 -2.28 -12.43
C ARG A 120 -7.91 -2.34 -11.73
N PHE A 121 -7.51 -1.25 -11.08
CA PHE A 121 -6.28 -1.19 -10.29
C PHE A 121 -6.36 -2.10 -9.07
N LEU A 122 -7.42 -1.98 -8.25
CA LEU A 122 -7.64 -2.81 -7.05
C LEU A 122 -7.57 -4.31 -7.37
N ARG A 123 -8.25 -4.75 -8.43
CA ARG A 123 -8.23 -6.15 -8.86
C ARG A 123 -6.82 -6.70 -9.14
N ARG A 124 -5.90 -5.84 -9.60
CA ARG A 124 -4.52 -6.22 -9.92
C ARG A 124 -3.57 -6.04 -8.74
N LEU A 125 -3.85 -5.07 -7.87
CA LEU A 125 -3.01 -4.72 -6.72
C LEU A 125 -2.92 -5.87 -5.72
N THR A 126 -4.05 -6.50 -5.38
CA THR A 126 -4.10 -7.59 -4.39
C THR A 126 -3.19 -8.77 -4.76
N ALA A 127 -3.08 -9.10 -6.05
CA ALA A 127 -2.21 -10.18 -6.52
C ALA A 127 -0.72 -9.81 -6.39
N ARG A 128 -0.36 -8.54 -6.63
CA ARG A 128 1.02 -8.05 -6.57
C ARG A 128 1.53 -7.87 -5.14
N VAL A 129 0.70 -7.32 -4.26
CA VAL A 129 1.06 -7.05 -2.85
C VAL A 129 1.32 -8.34 -2.07
N ASN A 130 0.60 -9.42 -2.42
CA ASN A 130 0.70 -10.71 -1.76
C ASN A 130 1.66 -11.69 -2.46
N ALA A 131 2.39 -11.25 -3.49
CA ALA A 131 3.39 -12.09 -4.12
C ALA A 131 4.51 -12.46 -3.12
N PRO A 132 4.95 -13.73 -3.07
CA PRO A 132 5.91 -14.21 -2.07
C PRO A 132 7.33 -13.65 -2.27
N ASP A 133 7.63 -13.16 -3.47
CA ASP A 133 8.92 -12.65 -3.94
C ASP A 133 8.94 -11.12 -4.10
N VAL A 134 7.90 -10.41 -3.67
CA VAL A 134 7.84 -8.95 -3.78
C VAL A 134 8.93 -8.28 -2.94
N GLU A 135 9.69 -7.39 -3.57
CA GLU A 135 10.73 -6.61 -2.90
C GLU A 135 10.12 -5.41 -2.15
N THR A 136 10.81 -4.93 -1.12
CA THR A 136 10.39 -3.75 -0.34
C THR A 136 10.22 -2.51 -1.22
N SER A 137 11.14 -2.29 -2.15
CA SER A 137 11.09 -1.19 -3.14
C SER A 137 9.87 -1.27 -4.07
N GLU A 138 9.44 -2.48 -4.43
CA GLU A 138 8.25 -2.69 -5.23
C GLU A 138 6.99 -2.37 -4.41
N LEU A 139 6.93 -2.79 -3.14
CA LEU A 139 5.83 -2.41 -2.24
C LEU A 139 5.75 -0.89 -2.03
N GLU A 140 6.87 -0.19 -1.85
CA GLU A 140 6.90 1.27 -1.78
C GLU A 140 6.37 1.93 -3.07
N SER A 141 6.78 1.42 -4.23
CA SER A 141 6.27 1.90 -5.51
C SER A 141 4.77 1.65 -5.66
N LEU A 142 4.28 0.48 -5.21
CA LEU A 142 2.86 0.15 -5.23
C LEU A 142 2.06 1.05 -4.30
N LEU A 143 2.58 1.33 -3.09
CA LEU A 143 1.98 2.26 -2.14
C LEU A 143 1.86 3.66 -2.74
N LYS A 144 2.95 4.20 -3.31
CA LYS A 144 2.93 5.52 -3.94
C LYS A 144 1.87 5.64 -5.04
N VAL A 145 1.78 4.64 -5.92
CA VAL A 145 0.77 4.62 -6.99
C VAL A 145 -0.63 4.47 -6.41
N ALA A 146 -0.81 3.67 -5.35
CA ALA A 146 -2.10 3.54 -4.69
C ALA A 146 -2.54 4.87 -4.06
N ASP A 147 -1.63 5.59 -3.40
CA ASP A 147 -1.92 6.88 -2.75
C ASP A 147 -2.30 7.95 -3.78
N GLU A 148 -1.58 8.02 -4.90
CA GLU A 148 -1.89 8.92 -6.01
C GLU A 148 -3.29 8.63 -6.57
N ARG A 149 -3.63 7.35 -6.76
CA ARG A 149 -4.95 6.94 -7.26
C ARG A 149 -6.07 7.22 -6.27
N ALA A 150 -5.84 7.01 -4.97
CA ALA A 150 -6.81 7.34 -3.94
C ALA A 150 -7.11 8.85 -3.93
N ALA A 151 -6.06 9.68 -4.05
CA ALA A 151 -6.20 11.13 -4.11
C ALA A 151 -6.96 11.58 -5.37
N GLU A 152 -6.57 11.10 -6.57
CA GLU A 152 -7.23 11.42 -7.85
C GLU A 152 -8.71 11.03 -7.84
N LEU A 153 -9.04 9.83 -7.33
CA LEU A 153 -10.41 9.36 -7.25
C LEU A 153 -11.25 10.21 -6.28
N LYS A 154 -10.70 10.54 -5.11
CA LYS A 154 -11.38 11.36 -4.12
C LYS A 154 -11.62 12.78 -4.62
N GLU A 155 -10.63 13.38 -5.29
CA GLU A 155 -10.76 14.72 -5.86
C GLU A 155 -11.82 14.75 -6.98
N SER A 156 -11.76 13.78 -7.91
CA SER A 156 -12.75 13.68 -8.99
C SER A 156 -14.15 13.43 -8.45
N TRP A 157 -14.33 12.63 -7.40
CA TRP A 157 -15.63 12.42 -6.74
C TRP A 157 -16.22 13.73 -6.19
N LEU A 158 -15.41 14.52 -5.47
CA LEU A 158 -15.84 15.79 -4.92
C LEU A 158 -16.13 16.83 -6.01
N ALA A 159 -15.36 16.82 -7.11
CA ALA A 159 -15.58 17.69 -8.25
C ALA A 159 -16.88 17.33 -8.98
N ALA A 160 -17.13 16.04 -9.23
CA ALA A 160 -18.34 15.54 -9.86
C ALA A 160 -19.59 15.86 -9.04
N ARG A 161 -19.56 15.66 -7.72
CA ARG A 161 -20.69 16.03 -6.84
C ARG A 161 -21.01 17.52 -6.88
N ARG A 162 -20.00 18.37 -6.89
CA ARG A 162 -20.18 19.83 -7.03
C ARG A 162 -20.75 20.20 -8.39
N ALA A 163 -20.25 19.61 -9.46
CA ALA A 163 -20.73 19.84 -10.81
C ALA A 163 -22.20 19.41 -10.98
N ALA A 164 -22.54 18.21 -10.50
CA ALA A 164 -23.91 17.71 -10.56
C ALA A 164 -24.88 18.53 -9.73
N LEU A 165 -24.46 19.03 -8.56
CA LEU A 165 -25.28 19.95 -7.77
C LEU A 165 -25.51 21.28 -8.49
N ALA A 166 -24.50 21.80 -9.19
CA ALA A 166 -24.62 23.03 -9.96
C ALA A 166 -25.53 22.87 -11.19
N LEU A 167 -25.55 21.68 -11.79
CA LEU A 167 -26.46 21.36 -12.89
C LEU A 167 -27.90 21.11 -12.39
N GLY A 168 -28.07 20.56 -11.19
CA GLY A 168 -29.38 20.24 -10.63
C GLY A 168 -30.16 19.27 -11.53
N THR A 169 -31.45 19.56 -11.75
CA THR A 169 -32.32 18.77 -12.62
C THR A 169 -32.24 19.15 -14.10
N ASP A 170 -31.60 20.28 -14.43
CA ASP A 170 -31.60 20.87 -15.77
C ASP A 170 -30.32 20.51 -16.56
N TYR A 171 -29.86 19.27 -16.44
CA TYR A 171 -28.52 18.85 -16.87
C TYR A 171 -28.43 18.20 -18.26
N LYS A 172 -29.50 18.29 -19.06
CA LYS A 172 -29.59 17.69 -20.40
C LYS A 172 -28.83 18.49 -21.47
#